data_AF-A0A842P6N8-F1
#
_entry.id   AF-A0A842P6N8-F1
#
_cell.length_a   1.000
_cell.length_b   1.000
_cell.length_c   1.000
_cell.angle_alpha   90.00
_cell.angle_beta   90.00
_cell.angle_gamma   90.00
#
_symmetry.space_group_name_H-M   'P 1'
#
loop_
_entity.id
_entity.type
_entity.pdbx_description
1 polymer ?
#
loop_
_entity_poly.entity_id
_entity_poly.type
_entity_poly.pdbx_seq_one_letter_code
_entity_poly.pdbx_strand_id
1 'polypeptide(L)'
;MSKFDEEIALALLIKMYYQRLWKSKHIRYDTLKKCGLSKHRIGDVEKTIGLLIKSEYLVYYNRSKKALQLNWNKRREITRIIEKKVFIFSLQGLK
;
A
#
# COMPACT_ATOMS: atom_id res chain seq x y z
N MET A 1 4.25 18.19 10.53
CA MET A 1 4.16 16.74 10.28
C MET A 1 3.31 16.52 9.05
N SER A 2 3.87 15.99 7.95
CA SER A 2 3.12 15.67 6.73
C SER A 2 1.98 14.72 7.11
N LYS A 3 0.73 15.13 6.85
CA LYS A 3 -0.44 14.27 7.05
C LYS A 3 -0.18 12.91 6.38
N PHE A 4 -0.36 11.83 7.12
CA PHE A 4 -0.37 10.49 6.57
C PHE A 4 -1.53 10.41 5.59
N ASP A 5 -1.22 10.20 4.31
CA ASP A 5 -2.22 10.18 3.26
C ASP A 5 -2.88 8.79 3.23
N GLU A 6 -3.96 8.65 4.00
CA GLU A 6 -4.66 7.39 4.20
C GLU A 6 -5.18 6.77 2.90
N GLU A 7 -5.57 7.60 1.93
CA GLU A 7 -6.05 7.12 0.62
C GLU A 7 -4.93 6.45 -0.15
N ILE A 8 -3.76 7.12 -0.24
CA ILE A 8 -2.58 6.56 -0.90
C ILE A 8 -2.14 5.28 -0.18
N ALA A 9 -2.10 5.30 1.15
CA ALA A 9 -1.68 4.14 1.94
C ALA A 9 -2.58 2.93 1.68
N LEU A 10 -3.90 3.15 1.69
CA LEU A 10 -4.87 2.10 1.41
C LEU A 10 -4.73 1.56 -0.02
N ALA A 11 -4.62 2.45 -1.02
CA ALA A 11 -4.45 2.06 -2.42
C ALA A 11 -3.19 1.19 -2.63
N LEU A 12 -2.08 1.56 -1.99
CA LEU A 12 -0.83 0.81 -2.02
C LEU A 12 -0.98 -0.57 -1.36
N LEU A 13 -1.60 -0.64 -0.17
CA LEU A 13 -1.81 -1.90 0.53
C LEU A 13 -2.74 -2.84 -0.25
N ILE A 14 -3.83 -2.33 -0.83
CA ILE A 14 -4.75 -3.08 -1.68
C ILE A 14 -4.01 -3.65 -2.89
N LYS A 15 -3.27 -2.82 -3.62
CA LYS A 15 -2.50 -3.24 -4.80
C LYS A 15 -1.51 -4.36 -4.46
N MET A 16 -0.76 -4.18 -3.36
CA MET A 16 0.20 -5.17 -2.88
C MET A 16 -0.47 -6.47 -2.43
N TYR A 17 -1.64 -6.37 -1.78
CA TYR A 17 -2.41 -7.52 -1.30
C TYR A 17 -2.91 -8.38 -2.47
N TYR A 18 -3.56 -7.78 -3.46
CA TYR A 18 -3.99 -8.49 -4.66
C TYR A 18 -2.82 -9.01 -5.49
N GLN A 19 -1.72 -8.25 -5.61
CA GLN A 19 -0.53 -8.76 -6.29
C GLN A 19 -0.01 -10.04 -5.64
N ARG A 20 0.01 -10.11 -4.30
CA ARG A 20 0.46 -11.29 -3.57
C ARG A 20 -0.48 -12.50 -3.77
N LEU A 21 -1.78 -12.28 -3.91
CA LEU A 21 -2.77 -13.35 -4.13
C LEU A 21 -2.72 -13.92 -5.56
N TRP A 22 -2.56 -13.06 -6.56
CA TRP A 22 -2.77 -13.43 -7.97
C TRP A 22 -1.51 -13.50 -8.82
N LYS A 23 -0.38 -12.95 -8.34
CA LYS A 23 0.86 -12.82 -9.12
C LYS A 23 2.09 -13.13 -8.27
N SER A 24 2.88 -12.11 -7.95
CA SER A 24 4.15 -12.21 -7.25
C SER A 24 4.01 -11.73 -5.81
N LYS A 25 4.79 -12.31 -4.90
CA LYS A 25 4.82 -11.90 -3.49
C LYS A 25 5.41 -10.50 -3.27
N HIS A 26 6.05 -9.90 -4.28
CA HIS A 26 6.76 -8.63 -4.21
C HIS A 26 6.51 -7.73 -5.43
N ILE A 27 6.75 -6.43 -5.26
CA ILE A 27 6.70 -5.37 -6.30
C ILE A 27 7.95 -4.50 -6.18
N ARG A 28 8.56 -4.10 -7.30
CA ARG A 28 9.65 -3.11 -7.30
C ARG A 28 9.14 -1.73 -6.87
N TYR A 29 9.93 -1.00 -6.09
CA TYR A 29 9.59 0.33 -5.58
C TYR A 29 9.13 1.27 -6.71
N ASP A 30 9.86 1.34 -7.81
CA ASP A 30 9.53 2.22 -8.94
C ASP A 30 8.22 1.84 -9.64
N THR A 31 7.86 0.56 -9.62
CA THR A 31 6.57 0.07 -10.12
C THR A 31 5.44 0.38 -9.15
N LEU A 32 5.69 0.23 -7.85
CA LEU A 32 4.73 0.53 -6.80
C LEU A 32 4.40 2.02 -6.77
N LYS A 33 5.42 2.88 -6.92
CA LYS A 33 5.30 4.34 -7.02
C LYS A 33 4.33 4.79 -8.13
N LYS A 34 4.29 4.06 -9.24
CA LYS A 34 3.38 4.32 -10.38
C LYS A 34 1.99 3.71 -10.14
N CYS A 35 1.42 3.83 -8.94
CA CYS A 35 0.14 3.19 -8.54
C CYS A 35 -1.12 3.73 -9.26
N GLY A 36 -1.02 4.28 -10.48
CA GLY A 36 -2.14 4.87 -11.20
C GLY A 36 -2.57 6.24 -10.67
N LEU A 37 -1.74 6.87 -9.82
CA LEU A 37 -1.97 8.21 -9.30
C LEU A 37 -1.34 9.27 -10.22
N SER A 38 -1.94 10.46 -10.25
CA SER A 38 -1.46 11.59 -11.05
C SER A 38 -0.02 11.96 -10.72
N LYS A 39 0.75 12.42 -11.72
CA LYS A 39 2.17 12.75 -11.58
C LYS A 39 2.45 13.75 -10.45
N HIS A 40 1.49 14.63 -10.16
CA HIS A 40 1.60 15.64 -9.10
C HIS A 40 1.65 15.05 -7.67
N ARG A 41 1.17 13.82 -7.46
CA ARG A 41 1.15 13.16 -6.13
C ARG A 41 2.30 12.17 -5.92
N ILE A 42 3.24 12.06 -6.86
CA ILE A 42 4.34 11.07 -6.77
C ILE A 42 5.15 11.23 -5.48
N GLY A 43 5.47 12.47 -5.09
CA GLY A 43 6.22 12.72 -3.85
C GLY A 43 5.47 12.24 -2.59
N ASP A 44 4.15 12.32 -2.57
CA ASP A 44 3.33 11.85 -1.45
C ASP A 44 3.20 10.32 -1.44
N VAL A 45 3.23 9.69 -2.62
CA VAL A 45 3.35 8.23 -2.75
C VAL A 45 4.68 7.74 -2.19
N GLU A 46 5.79 8.38 -2.55
CA GLU A 46 7.12 8.01 -2.06
C GLU A 46 7.22 8.14 -0.53
N LYS A 47 6.72 9.26 0.02
CA LYS A 47 6.62 9.47 1.47
C LYS A 47 5.78 8.38 2.13
N THR A 48 4.60 8.08 1.58
CA THR A 48 3.69 7.08 2.15
C THR A 48 4.28 5.67 2.11
N ILE A 49 4.98 5.28 1.02
CA ILE A 49 5.72 4.02 0.98
C ILE A 49 6.77 3.98 2.09
N GLY A 50 7.52 5.08 2.30
CA GLY A 50 8.49 5.19 3.38
C GLY A 50 7.86 5.01 4.78
N LEU A 51 6.70 5.62 5.01
CA LEU A 51 5.95 5.47 6.26
C LEU A 51 5.46 4.03 6.45
N LEU A 52 4.93 3.39 5.41
CA LEU A 52 4.49 1.98 5.47
C LEU A 52 5.66 1.01 5.73
N ILE A 53 6.87 1.33 5.26
CA ILE A 53 8.07 0.57 5.60
C ILE A 53 8.45 0.80 7.06
N LYS A 54 8.43 2.06 7.53
CA LYS A 54 8.75 2.41 8.93
C LYS A 54 7.76 1.76 9.92
N SER A 55 6.49 1.69 9.55
CA SER A 55 5.44 0.99 10.30
C SER A 55 5.42 -0.52 10.05
N GLU A 56 6.36 -1.04 9.27
CA GLU A 56 6.55 -2.45 8.92
C GLU A 56 5.32 -3.13 8.28
N TYR A 57 4.42 -2.37 7.65
CA TYR A 57 3.39 -2.96 6.78
C TYR A 57 3.99 -3.44 5.46
N LEU A 58 5.03 -2.74 5.00
CA LEU A 58 5.88 -3.14 3.89
C LEU A 58 7.27 -3.48 4.40
N VAL A 59 7.88 -4.50 3.79
CA VAL A 59 9.28 -4.88 4.06
C VAL A 59 10.01 -5.09 2.76
N TYR A 60 11.32 -4.86 2.76
CA TYR A 60 12.15 -5.21 1.62
C TYR A 60 12.23 -6.73 1.48
N TYR A 61 11.76 -7.23 0.34
CA TYR A 61 12.07 -8.59 -0.12
C TYR A 61 13.53 -8.67 -0.57
N ASN A 62 13.99 -7.66 -1.30
CA ASN A 62 15.40 -7.51 -1.71
C ASN A 62 15.76 -6.03 -1.75
N ARG A 63 16.72 -5.60 -0.92
CA ARG A 63 17.16 -4.20 -0.84
C ARG A 63 17.88 -3.72 -2.11
N SER A 64 18.80 -4.52 -2.65
CA SER A 64 19.57 -4.18 -3.85
C SER A 64 18.66 -3.93 -5.07
N LYS A 65 17.63 -4.77 -5.24
CA LYS A 65 16.64 -4.64 -6.32
C LYS A 65 15.49 -3.67 -5.99
N LYS A 66 15.52 -3.03 -4.80
CA LYS A 66 14.44 -2.20 -4.26
C LYS A 66 13.06 -2.88 -4.38
N ALA A 67 12.99 -4.18 -4.10
CA ALA A 67 11.76 -4.96 -4.17
C ALA A 67 11.11 -5.03 -2.79
N LEU A 68 9.83 -4.67 -2.72
CA LEU A 68 9.01 -4.63 -1.50
C LEU A 68 7.98 -5.75 -1.51
N GLN A 69 7.62 -6.25 -0.33
CA GLN A 69 6.51 -7.16 -0.11
C GLN A 69 5.68 -6.73 1.10
N LEU A 70 4.44 -7.18 1.19
CA LEU A 70 3.68 -7.06 2.44
C LEU A 70 4.37 -7.83 3.55
N ASN A 71 4.39 -7.26 4.74
CA ASN A 71 4.76 -7.99 5.94
C ASN A 71 3.62 -8.94 6.32
N TRP A 72 3.83 -10.23 6.05
CA TRP A 72 2.79 -11.23 6.30
C TRP A 72 2.52 -11.47 7.79
N ASN A 73 3.44 -11.09 8.67
CA ASN A 73 3.22 -11.14 10.11
C ASN A 73 2.11 -10.16 10.53
N LYS A 74 1.95 -9.05 9.79
CA LYS A 74 0.86 -8.07 9.98
C LYS A 74 -0.37 -8.34 9.10
N ARG A 75 -0.49 -9.53 8.48
CA ARG A 75 -1.58 -9.81 7.52
C ARG A 75 -2.98 -9.53 8.08
N ARG A 76 -3.24 -9.93 9.33
CA ARG A 76 -4.57 -9.76 9.97
C ARG A 76 -4.92 -8.28 10.11
N GLU A 77 -3.93 -7.46 10.43
CA GLU A 77 -4.08 -6.02 10.55
C GLU A 77 -4.29 -5.36 9.19
N ILE A 78 -3.47 -5.72 8.20
CA ILE A 78 -3.58 -5.24 6.81
C ILE A 78 -4.97 -5.57 6.25
N THR A 79 -5.43 -6.81 6.40
CA THR A 79 -6.76 -7.23 5.94
C THR A 79 -7.87 -6.43 6.63
N ARG A 80 -7.80 -6.22 7.96
CA ARG A 80 -8.77 -5.37 8.67
C ARG A 80 -8.80 -3.93 8.17
N ILE A 81 -7.64 -3.34 7.87
CA ILE A 81 -7.56 -1.98 7.31
C ILE A 81 -8.28 -1.92 5.95
N ILE A 82 -8.02 -2.91 5.09
CA ILE A 82 -8.64 -3.01 3.77
C ILE A 82 -10.16 -3.19 3.89
N GLU A 83 -10.62 -4.17 4.69
CA GLU A 83 -12.04 -4.49 4.88
C GLU A 83 -12.82 -3.31 5.48
N LYS A 84 -12.31 -2.66 6.52
CA LYS A 84 -12.98 -1.51 7.16
C LYS A 84 -13.22 -0.39 6.15
N LYS A 85 -12.22 -0.06 5.33
CA LYS A 85 -12.34 1.03 4.36
C LYS A 85 -13.25 0.64 3.19
N VAL A 86 -13.16 -0.59 2.67
CA VAL A 86 -14.09 -1.09 1.63
C VAL A 86 -15.54 -1.04 2.13
N PHE A 87 -15.79 -1.47 3.37
CA PHE A 87 -17.12 -1.40 3.98
C PHE A 87 -17.64 0.04 4.10
N ILE A 88 -16.78 0.99 4.52
CA ILE A 88 -17.13 2.42 4.60
C ILE A 88 -17.48 2.98 3.21
N PHE A 89 -16.72 2.64 2.17
CA PHE A 89 -17.02 3.09 0.80
C PHE A 89 -18.33 2.50 0.27
N SER A 90 -18.63 1.22 0.56
CA SER A 90 -19.91 0.60 0.21
C SER A 90 -21.11 1.26 0.88
N LEU A 91 -20.96 1.75 2.11
CA LEU A 91 -22.02 2.49 2.82
C LEU A 91 -22.21 3.92 2.31
N GLN A 92 -21.16 4.56 1.78
CA GLN A 92 -21.24 5.91 1.21
C GLN A 92 -21.83 5.93 -0.20
N GLY A 93 -21.72 4.83 -0.97
CA GLY A 93 -22.36 4.68 -2.29
C GLY A 93 -23.84 4.28 -2.25
N LEU A 94 -24.43 4.12 -1.05
CA LEU A 94 -25.85 3.83 -0.83
C LEU A 94 -26.66 5.08 -0.43
N LYS A 95 -26.11 6.29 -0.60
CA LYS A 95 -26.80 7.57 -0.44
C LYS A 95 -27.13 8.21 -1.76
#